data_AF-A0A435TU66-F1
#
_entry.id   AF-A0A435TU66-F1
#
_cell.length_a   1.000
_cell.length_b   1.000
_cell.length_c   1.000
_cell.angle_alpha   90.00
_cell.angle_beta   90.00
_cell.angle_gamma   90.00
#
_symmetry.space_group_name_H-M   'P 1'
#
loop_
_entity.id
_entity.type
_entity.pdbx_description
1 polymer ?
#
loop_
_entity_poly.entity_id
_entity_poly.type
_entity_poly.pdbx_seq_one_letter_code
_entity_poly.pdbx_strand_id
1 'polypeptide(L)'
;MSRIFNLGLPVLLGAATFTLNVASDPLPPDLTYRPLPSLPFSAVKETDEAQKPAVTQRQRGLLESRYDLADRPMPGVMMSGGRKAVQEGSRVKLPAGETWSSLAAKTPQEIRDRGLLPQGFLPLPHVKQAAGGQVFPESEIREIGADEGRDLRRFDVDFDLPDHLTPEFPPPIFLTTHPELGDVSRGDLLTIRNFYEYMNGIITP
;
A
#
# COMPACT_ATOMS: atom_id res chain seq x y z
N MET A 1 51.48 38.05 50.00
CA MET A 1 52.27 36.83 50.28
C MET A 1 51.82 35.79 49.26
N SER A 2 52.47 35.68 48.09
CA SER A 2 53.57 34.72 47.80
C SER A 2 53.11 33.27 48.14
N ARG A 3 53.03 32.30 47.23
CA ARG A 3 54.00 31.94 46.18
C ARG A 3 53.36 31.13 45.04
N ILE A 4 53.92 31.41 43.86
CA ILE A 4 53.87 30.65 42.60
C ILE A 4 54.64 29.34 42.78
N PHE A 5 54.14 28.23 42.21
CA PHE A 5 54.99 27.16 41.70
C PHE A 5 54.35 26.54 40.45
N ASN A 6 54.93 26.86 39.29
CA ASN A 6 54.75 26.15 38.03
C ASN A 6 55.60 24.86 38.08
N LEU A 7 55.04 23.76 37.61
CA LEU A 7 55.79 22.62 37.09
C LEU A 7 55.10 22.16 35.80
N GLY A 8 55.85 22.10 34.70
CA GLY A 8 55.31 21.93 33.36
C GLY A 8 55.37 20.50 32.77
N LEU A 9 54.74 20.42 31.59
CA LEU A 9 54.87 19.44 30.48
C LEU A 9 54.23 18.03 30.65
N PRO A 10 53.84 17.30 29.57
CA PRO A 10 53.42 17.68 28.19
C PRO A 10 52.07 17.04 27.74
N VAL A 11 51.52 17.58 26.64
CA VAL A 11 50.86 16.92 25.47
C VAL A 11 50.16 15.55 25.66
N LEU A 12 48.86 15.48 25.35
CA LEU A 12 48.32 14.49 24.39
C LEU A 12 46.91 14.90 23.89
N LEU A 13 46.90 15.30 22.62
CA LEU A 13 45.74 15.54 21.79
C LEU A 13 45.08 14.18 21.50
N GLY A 14 43.87 13.96 22.00
CA GLY A 14 43.07 12.78 21.71
C GLY A 14 41.71 13.19 21.15
N ALA A 15 41.69 13.76 19.95
CA ALA A 15 40.46 13.88 19.19
C ALA A 15 40.02 12.47 18.80
N ALA A 16 39.15 11.86 19.60
CA ALA A 16 38.44 10.65 19.22
C ALA A 16 37.45 11.03 18.11
N THR A 17 37.91 11.02 16.87
CA THR A 17 37.03 10.90 15.72
C THR A 17 36.38 9.53 15.80
N PHE A 18 35.20 9.47 16.42
CA PHE A 18 34.26 8.38 16.19
C PHE A 18 33.85 8.48 14.72
N THR A 19 34.62 7.84 13.85
CA THR A 19 34.11 7.43 12.54
C THR A 19 33.05 6.38 12.85
N LEU A 20 31.78 6.80 12.89
CA LEU A 20 30.66 5.91 12.68
C LEU A 20 30.82 5.33 11.28
N ASN A 21 31.63 4.28 11.16
CA ASN A 21 31.52 3.36 10.05
C ASN A 21 30.17 2.68 10.23
N VAL A 22 29.13 3.28 9.64
CA VAL A 22 27.92 2.54 9.31
C VAL A 22 28.40 1.51 8.29
N ALA A 23 28.75 0.33 8.79
CA ALA A 23 29.11 -0.79 7.95
C ALA A 23 27.88 -1.10 7.09
N SER A 24 27.92 -0.71 5.81
CA SER A 24 26.90 -1.10 4.86
C SER A 24 26.95 -2.62 4.68
N ASP A 25 25.79 -3.26 4.61
CA ASP A 25 25.70 -4.70 4.39
C ASP A 25 26.48 -5.12 3.13
N PRO A 26 27.00 -6.36 3.07
CA PRO A 26 27.66 -6.84 1.85
C PRO A 26 26.70 -6.76 0.67
N LEU A 27 27.24 -6.51 -0.52
CA LEU A 27 26.46 -6.59 -1.75
C LEU A 27 25.85 -7.99 -1.90
N PRO A 28 24.63 -8.09 -2.46
CA PRO A 28 24.08 -9.39 -2.80
C PRO A 28 25.04 -10.15 -3.75
N PRO A 29 25.15 -11.47 -3.61
CA PRO A 29 26.08 -12.25 -4.43
C PRO A 29 25.70 -12.11 -5.91
N ASP A 30 26.70 -11.91 -6.78
CA ASP A 30 26.53 -11.74 -8.23
C ASP A 30 26.20 -13.08 -8.90
N LEU A 31 24.99 -13.58 -8.62
CA LEU A 31 24.44 -14.83 -9.15
C LEU A 31 23.51 -14.57 -10.34
N THR A 32 23.42 -13.32 -10.79
CA THR A 32 22.54 -12.93 -11.89
C THR A 32 23.19 -13.19 -13.23
N TYR A 33 22.45 -13.78 -14.17
CA TYR A 33 22.89 -14.03 -15.55
C TYR A 33 23.40 -12.76 -16.26
N ARG A 34 22.98 -11.58 -15.81
CA ARG A 34 23.48 -10.27 -16.24
C ARG A 34 23.83 -9.45 -15.00
N PRO A 35 25.03 -8.82 -14.93
CA PRO A 35 25.38 -7.95 -13.82
C PRO A 35 24.44 -6.74 -13.82
N LEU A 36 23.68 -6.58 -12.73
CA LEU A 36 22.85 -5.42 -12.48
C LEU A 36 23.59 -4.49 -11.51
N PRO A 37 23.45 -3.16 -11.64
CA PRO A 37 23.97 -2.24 -10.63
C PRO A 37 23.29 -2.56 -9.29
N SER A 38 24.04 -3.14 -8.35
CA SER A 38 23.57 -3.51 -7.02
C SER A 38 24.06 -2.52 -5.98
N LEU A 39 23.20 -2.26 -4.99
CA LEU A 39 23.51 -1.47 -3.81
C LEU A 39 23.30 -2.35 -2.56
N PRO A 40 23.98 -2.05 -1.44
CA PRO A 40 23.69 -2.68 -0.16
C PRO A 40 22.20 -2.53 0.20
N PHE A 41 21.60 -3.55 0.80
CA PHE A 41 20.19 -3.52 1.19
C PHE A 41 19.88 -2.33 2.11
N SER A 42 20.70 -2.09 3.12
CA SER A 42 20.58 -0.95 4.04
C SER A 42 20.51 0.39 3.30
N ALA A 43 21.33 0.60 2.28
CA ALA A 43 21.32 1.82 1.48
C ALA A 43 20.04 1.98 0.64
N VAL A 44 19.56 0.87 0.05
CA VAL A 44 18.29 0.87 -0.70
C VAL A 44 17.13 1.15 0.23
N LYS A 45 17.08 0.48 1.38
CA LYS A 45 16.04 0.63 2.40
C LYS A 45 15.96 2.07 2.90
N GLU A 46 17.09 2.66 3.29
CA GLU A 46 17.16 4.05 3.75
C GLU A 46 16.65 5.03 2.68
N THR A 47 17.10 4.85 1.44
CA THR A 47 16.67 5.67 0.31
C THR A 47 15.16 5.56 0.08
N ASP A 48 14.63 4.35 0.13
CA ASP A 48 13.23 4.06 -0.11
C ASP A 48 12.31 4.57 1.00
N GLU A 49 12.72 4.42 2.26
CA GLU A 49 12.03 4.99 3.42
C GLU A 49 12.01 6.53 3.33
N ALA A 50 13.11 7.15 2.93
CA ALA A 50 13.19 8.60 2.75
C ALA A 50 12.30 9.11 1.59
N GLN A 51 12.11 8.31 0.53
CA GLN A 51 11.26 8.66 -0.62
C GLN A 51 9.77 8.44 -0.37
N LYS A 52 9.39 7.61 0.61
CA LYS A 52 8.01 7.20 0.90
C LYS A 52 7.03 8.39 0.97
N PRO A 53 7.31 9.51 1.68
CA PRO A 53 6.37 10.64 1.74
C PRO A 53 6.06 11.26 0.36
N ALA A 54 7.08 11.41 -0.49
CA ALA A 54 6.91 11.98 -1.83
C ALA A 54 6.15 11.01 -2.76
N VAL A 55 6.41 9.71 -2.64
CA VAL A 55 5.68 8.65 -3.36
C VAL A 55 4.20 8.67 -2.99
N THR A 56 3.89 8.66 -1.68
CA THR A 56 2.51 8.69 -1.18
C THR A 56 1.78 9.97 -1.59
N GLN A 57 2.44 11.13 -1.49
CA GLN A 57 1.83 12.40 -1.89
C GLN A 57 1.53 12.46 -3.39
N ARG A 58 2.44 11.98 -4.24
CA ARG A 58 2.22 11.88 -5.68
C ARG A 58 1.02 11.00 -5.99
N GLN A 59 0.94 9.83 -5.36
CA GLN A 59 -0.17 8.91 -5.60
C GLN A 59 -1.50 9.50 -5.12
N ARG A 60 -1.52 10.12 -3.93
CA ARG A 60 -2.71 10.79 -3.42
C ARG A 60 -3.20 11.88 -4.38
N GLY A 61 -2.29 12.73 -4.87
CA GLY A 61 -2.63 13.75 -5.85
C GLY A 61 -3.17 13.16 -7.16
N LEU A 62 -2.62 12.03 -7.62
CA LEU A 62 -3.14 11.32 -8.78
C LEU A 62 -4.57 10.83 -8.55
N LEU A 63 -4.84 10.16 -7.42
CA LEU A 63 -6.16 9.66 -7.07
C LEU A 63 -7.17 10.81 -6.94
N GLU A 64 -6.81 11.88 -6.24
CA GLU A 64 -7.66 13.07 -6.08
C GLU A 64 -7.93 13.78 -7.41
N SER A 65 -7.00 13.76 -8.36
CA SER A 65 -7.23 14.33 -9.69
C SER A 65 -8.21 13.51 -10.53
N ARG A 66 -8.24 12.18 -10.34
CA ARG A 66 -9.02 11.24 -11.16
C ARG A 66 -10.36 10.90 -10.54
N TYR A 67 -10.46 10.93 -9.21
CA TYR A 67 -11.59 10.39 -8.48
C TYR A 67 -12.13 11.33 -7.39
N ASP A 68 -13.42 11.18 -7.08
CA ASP A 68 -14.06 11.69 -5.87
C ASP A 68 -13.86 10.68 -4.73
N LEU A 69 -12.97 11.00 -3.80
CA LEU A 69 -12.60 10.14 -2.68
C LEU A 69 -13.50 10.32 -1.44
N ALA A 70 -14.55 11.14 -1.52
CA ALA A 70 -15.43 11.39 -0.38
C ALA A 70 -16.16 10.11 0.07
N ASP A 71 -16.39 9.97 1.38
CA ASP A 71 -17.23 8.92 1.93
C ASP A 71 -18.71 9.28 1.74
N ARG A 72 -19.40 8.54 0.85
CA ARG A 72 -20.83 8.72 0.55
C ARG A 72 -21.48 7.35 0.48
N PRO A 73 -21.86 6.77 1.64
CA PRO A 73 -22.52 5.48 1.68
C PRO A 73 -23.92 5.57 1.07
N MET A 74 -24.28 4.59 0.25
CA MET A 74 -25.60 4.44 -0.34
C MET A 74 -26.60 4.02 0.75
N PRO A 75 -27.73 4.73 0.91
CA PRO A 75 -28.69 4.43 1.97
C PRO A 75 -29.24 2.99 1.88
N GLY A 76 -29.09 2.22 2.96
CA GLY A 76 -29.65 0.88 3.08
C GLY A 76 -28.99 -0.20 2.23
N VAL A 77 -27.87 0.11 1.54
CA VAL A 77 -27.16 -0.87 0.70
C VAL A 77 -25.81 -1.22 1.33
N MET A 78 -25.66 -2.50 1.66
CA MET A 78 -24.45 -3.06 2.26
C MET A 78 -23.76 -4.01 1.27
N MET A 79 -22.46 -4.22 1.45
CA MET A 79 -21.73 -5.31 0.82
C MET A 79 -22.24 -6.67 1.34
N SER A 80 -21.85 -7.76 0.69
CA SER A 80 -22.43 -9.10 0.88
C SER A 80 -22.41 -9.61 2.33
N GLY A 81 -21.41 -9.24 3.13
CA GLY A 81 -21.28 -9.60 4.54
C GLY A 81 -22.00 -8.64 5.49
N GLY A 82 -22.70 -7.63 4.98
CA GLY A 82 -23.54 -6.72 5.77
C GLY A 82 -22.78 -5.76 6.68
N ARG A 83 -21.44 -5.68 6.58
CA ARG A 83 -20.59 -4.89 7.50
C ARG A 83 -20.13 -3.55 6.97
N LYS A 84 -20.08 -3.41 5.64
CA LYS A 84 -19.61 -2.19 4.98
C LYS A 84 -20.66 -1.68 4.00
N ALA A 85 -20.95 -0.39 4.05
CA ALA A 85 -21.89 0.22 3.13
C ALA A 85 -21.29 0.32 1.72
N VAL A 86 -22.11 0.09 0.69
CA VAL A 86 -21.70 0.34 -0.69
C VAL A 86 -21.65 1.84 -0.92
N GLN A 87 -20.63 2.30 -1.62
CA GLN A 87 -20.41 3.72 -1.91
C GLN A 87 -21.28 4.16 -3.11
N GLU A 88 -21.98 5.30 -2.98
CA GLU A 88 -22.91 5.80 -3.99
C GLU A 88 -22.20 6.54 -5.14
N GLY A 89 -22.73 6.39 -6.36
CA GLY A 89 -22.34 7.21 -7.51
C GLY A 89 -21.00 6.85 -8.16
N SER A 90 -20.82 7.34 -9.38
CA SER A 90 -19.53 7.20 -10.09
C SER A 90 -18.47 8.05 -9.42
N ARG A 91 -17.33 7.44 -9.13
CA ARG A 91 -16.19 8.13 -8.51
C ARG A 91 -15.29 8.80 -9.53
N VAL A 92 -15.44 8.51 -10.82
CA VAL A 92 -14.61 9.10 -11.87
C VAL A 92 -14.99 10.57 -12.05
N LYS A 93 -14.00 11.46 -11.94
CA LYS A 93 -14.16 12.88 -12.26
C LYS A 93 -14.20 13.07 -13.78
N LEU A 94 -15.20 13.82 -14.24
CA LEU A 94 -15.34 14.19 -15.64
C LEU A 94 -14.40 15.34 -16.02
N PRO A 95 -14.00 15.44 -17.30
CA PRO A 95 -13.34 16.63 -17.80
C PRO A 95 -14.14 17.90 -17.49
N ALA A 96 -13.44 19.00 -17.26
CA ALA A 96 -14.09 20.27 -16.91
C ALA A 96 -15.10 20.68 -17.99
N GLY A 97 -16.33 21.00 -17.57
CA GLY A 97 -17.41 21.39 -18.47
C GLY A 97 -18.16 20.24 -19.16
N GLU A 98 -17.74 19.00 -18.97
CA GLU A 98 -18.47 17.82 -19.49
C GLU A 98 -19.43 17.24 -18.44
N THR A 99 -20.47 16.55 -18.95
CA THR A 99 -21.47 15.80 -18.19
C THR A 99 -21.60 14.40 -18.78
N TRP A 100 -22.18 13.46 -18.03
CA TRP A 100 -22.43 12.12 -18.58
C TRP A 100 -23.30 12.17 -19.84
N SER A 101 -24.33 13.04 -19.87
CA SER A 101 -25.20 13.22 -21.03
C SER A 101 -24.46 13.83 -22.22
N SER A 102 -23.59 14.83 -22.01
CA SER A 102 -22.82 15.44 -23.10
C SER A 102 -21.77 14.50 -23.68
N LEU A 103 -21.18 13.62 -22.86
CA LEU A 103 -20.28 12.56 -23.33
C LEU A 103 -21.03 11.48 -24.10
N ALA A 104 -22.20 11.04 -23.60
CA ALA A 104 -23.02 10.02 -24.26
C ALA A 104 -23.55 10.46 -25.63
N ALA A 105 -23.71 11.76 -25.85
CA ALA A 105 -24.11 12.32 -27.15
C ALA A 105 -22.98 12.40 -28.19
N LYS A 106 -21.71 12.15 -27.80
CA LYS A 106 -20.55 12.20 -28.69
C LYS A 106 -20.23 10.82 -29.25
N THR A 107 -19.70 10.79 -30.46
CA THR A 107 -19.11 9.56 -31.01
C THR A 107 -17.80 9.21 -30.29
N PRO A 108 -17.38 7.92 -30.27
CA PRO A 108 -16.09 7.54 -29.73
C PRO A 108 -14.90 8.27 -30.38
N GLN A 109 -15.01 8.62 -31.66
CA GLN A 109 -13.96 9.37 -32.37
C GLN A 109 -13.83 10.79 -31.81
N GLU A 110 -14.95 11.49 -31.61
CA GLU A 110 -14.92 12.83 -31.01
C GLU A 110 -14.39 12.83 -29.57
N ILE A 111 -14.74 11.82 -28.77
CA ILE A 111 -14.22 11.67 -27.41
C ILE A 111 -12.69 11.51 -27.44
N ARG A 112 -12.16 10.70 -28.36
CA ARG A 112 -10.71 10.51 -28.52
C ARG A 112 -10.02 11.78 -29.00
N ASP A 113 -10.49 12.37 -30.09
CA ASP A 113 -9.82 13.51 -30.74
C ASP A 113 -9.78 14.75 -29.85
N ARG A 114 -10.78 14.91 -28.98
CA ARG A 114 -10.85 16.01 -28.01
C ARG A 114 -10.27 15.67 -26.64
N GLY A 115 -9.76 14.45 -26.45
CA GLY A 115 -9.20 14.01 -25.17
C GLY A 115 -10.19 14.01 -24.01
N LEU A 116 -11.47 13.68 -24.28
CA LEU A 116 -12.57 13.79 -23.31
C LEU A 116 -12.80 12.50 -22.52
N LEU A 117 -12.01 11.45 -22.75
CA LEU A 117 -12.12 10.23 -21.93
C LEU A 117 -11.75 10.59 -20.49
N PRO A 118 -12.65 10.38 -19.51
CA PRO A 118 -12.34 10.70 -18.12
C PRO A 118 -11.10 9.95 -17.63
N GLN A 119 -10.20 10.67 -16.98
CA GLN A 119 -8.89 10.15 -16.58
C GLN A 119 -8.98 8.98 -15.57
N GLY A 120 -10.08 8.89 -14.82
CA GLY A 120 -10.35 7.78 -13.92
C GLY A 120 -10.58 6.43 -14.60
N PHE A 121 -10.81 6.40 -15.92
CA PHE A 121 -10.90 5.16 -16.70
C PHE A 121 -9.55 4.71 -17.30
N LEU A 122 -8.51 5.53 -17.19
CA LEU A 122 -7.17 5.09 -17.55
C LEU A 122 -6.63 4.13 -16.48
N PRO A 123 -5.70 3.21 -16.84
CA PRO A 123 -5.05 2.34 -15.88
C PRO A 123 -4.52 3.12 -14.67
N LEU A 124 -4.81 2.61 -13.48
CA LEU A 124 -4.27 3.15 -12.24
C LEU A 124 -2.82 2.64 -12.10
N PRO A 125 -1.81 3.52 -12.11
CA PRO A 125 -0.44 3.08 -11.87
C PRO A 125 -0.26 2.65 -10.42
N HIS A 126 0.59 1.64 -10.22
CA HIS A 126 1.04 1.23 -8.89
C HIS A 126 1.70 2.41 -8.16
N VAL A 127 1.46 2.50 -6.84
CA VAL A 127 2.02 3.54 -5.94
C VAL A 127 3.52 3.74 -6.19
N LYS A 128 4.26 2.64 -6.28
CA LYS A 128 5.71 2.63 -6.55
C LYS A 128 6.09 1.45 -7.45
N GLN A 129 6.15 1.66 -8.76
CA GLN A 129 6.48 0.59 -9.71
C GLN A 129 7.92 0.07 -9.56
N ALA A 130 8.88 0.95 -9.22
CA ALA A 130 10.31 0.62 -9.24
C ALA A 130 10.71 -0.53 -8.28
N ALA A 131 10.12 -0.55 -7.08
CA ALA A 131 10.37 -1.60 -6.10
C ALA A 131 9.46 -2.84 -6.30
N GLY A 132 8.42 -2.74 -7.13
CA GLY A 132 7.42 -3.80 -7.32
C GLY A 132 6.68 -4.15 -6.03
N GLY A 133 6.17 -5.38 -5.94
CA GLY A 133 5.57 -5.97 -4.74
C GLY A 133 4.11 -5.60 -4.50
N GLN A 134 3.37 -6.49 -3.83
CA GLN A 134 1.98 -6.25 -3.41
C GLN A 134 1.93 -5.26 -2.24
N VAL A 135 0.90 -4.42 -2.20
CA VAL A 135 0.64 -3.49 -1.10
C VAL A 135 -0.70 -3.87 -0.48
N PHE A 136 -0.75 -4.06 0.83
CA PHE A 136 -1.92 -4.54 1.54
C PHE A 136 -2.59 -3.40 2.33
N PRO A 137 -3.93 -3.37 2.43
CA PRO A 137 -4.63 -2.46 3.34
C PRO A 137 -4.21 -2.67 4.80
N GLU A 138 -4.25 -1.60 5.62
CA GLU A 138 -3.88 -1.68 7.04
C GLU A 138 -4.73 -2.67 7.86
N SER A 139 -6.00 -2.89 7.47
CA SER A 139 -6.85 -3.91 8.10
C SER A 139 -6.26 -5.32 7.92
N GLU A 140 -5.84 -5.65 6.71
CA GLU A 140 -5.24 -6.95 6.38
C GLU A 140 -3.85 -7.14 7.02
N ILE A 141 -3.03 -6.09 7.03
CA ILE A 141 -1.73 -6.10 7.73
C ILE A 141 -1.92 -6.44 9.21
N ARG A 142 -2.90 -5.81 9.87
CA ARG A 142 -3.17 -6.06 11.29
C ARG A 142 -3.70 -7.47 11.54
N GLU A 143 -4.64 -7.93 10.73
CA GLU A 143 -5.27 -9.24 10.91
C GLU A 143 -4.25 -10.38 10.72
N ILE A 144 -3.47 -10.36 9.63
CA ILE A 144 -2.42 -11.35 9.39
C ILE A 144 -1.29 -11.25 10.43
N GLY A 145 -0.97 -10.05 10.90
CA GLY A 145 -0.03 -9.85 11.99
C GLY A 145 -0.51 -10.48 13.30
N ALA A 146 -1.80 -10.35 13.62
CA ALA A 146 -2.42 -10.93 14.81
C ALA A 146 -2.54 -12.46 14.71
N ASP A 147 -3.03 -12.97 13.59
CA ASP A 147 -3.28 -14.39 13.40
C ASP A 147 -1.99 -15.16 13.16
N GLU A 148 -1.18 -14.75 12.19
CA GLU A 148 -0.06 -15.54 11.71
C GLU A 148 1.31 -15.04 12.18
N GLY A 149 1.37 -13.86 12.82
CA GLY A 149 2.63 -13.25 13.23
C GLY A 149 3.50 -12.77 12.06
N ARG A 150 2.92 -12.65 10.85
CA ARG A 150 3.60 -12.17 9.65
C ARG A 150 3.37 -10.67 9.49
N ASP A 151 4.44 -9.91 9.29
CA ASP A 151 4.34 -8.50 8.94
C ASP A 151 4.27 -8.34 7.41
N LEU A 152 3.11 -7.90 6.92
CA LEU A 152 2.88 -7.59 5.52
C LEU A 152 3.23 -6.14 5.17
N ARG A 153 3.63 -5.33 6.16
CA ARG A 153 3.91 -3.91 5.97
C ARG A 153 5.14 -3.71 5.10
N ARG A 154 5.02 -2.78 4.18
CA ARG A 154 6.11 -2.28 3.38
C ARG A 154 6.76 -1.06 4.01
N PHE A 155 8.09 -1.05 4.03
CA PHE A 155 8.85 0.10 4.53
C PHE A 155 8.82 1.29 3.57
N ASP A 156 8.54 1.07 2.29
CA ASP A 156 8.74 2.05 1.22
C ASP A 156 7.46 2.70 0.67
N VAL A 157 6.29 2.12 0.93
CA VAL A 157 4.97 2.60 0.44
C VAL A 157 3.86 2.10 1.39
N ASP A 158 2.73 2.80 1.41
CA ASP A 158 1.48 2.34 2.05
C ASP A 158 0.36 2.16 1.02
N PHE A 159 -0.71 1.47 1.41
CA PHE A 159 -1.91 1.34 0.58
C PHE A 159 -2.55 2.70 0.31
N ASP A 160 -2.93 2.96 -0.93
CA ASP A 160 -3.25 4.30 -1.42
C ASP A 160 -4.74 4.64 -1.45
N LEU A 161 -5.61 3.62 -1.46
CA LEU A 161 -7.05 3.83 -1.41
C LEU A 161 -7.55 4.01 0.04
N PRO A 162 -8.44 4.98 0.29
CA PRO A 162 -9.19 5.08 1.55
C PRO A 162 -9.98 3.82 1.87
N ASP A 163 -10.09 3.47 3.15
CA ASP A 163 -10.77 2.24 3.57
C ASP A 163 -12.22 2.19 3.08
N HIS A 164 -13.01 3.26 3.15
CA HIS A 164 -14.41 3.22 2.68
C HIS A 164 -14.56 2.90 1.18
N LEU A 165 -13.49 3.00 0.38
CA LEU A 165 -13.45 2.62 -1.03
C LEU A 165 -12.88 1.21 -1.28
N THR A 166 -12.43 0.51 -0.25
CA THR A 166 -12.02 -0.90 -0.35
C THR A 166 -13.23 -1.82 -0.11
N PRO A 167 -13.17 -3.08 -0.56
CA PRO A 167 -14.14 -4.10 -0.18
C PRO A 167 -14.24 -4.25 1.34
N GLU A 168 -15.29 -4.94 1.79
CA GLU A 168 -15.40 -5.35 3.19
C GLU A 168 -14.30 -6.36 3.53
N PHE A 169 -13.82 -6.28 4.76
CA PHE A 169 -12.73 -7.12 5.25
C PHE A 169 -13.01 -7.58 6.69
N PRO A 170 -12.74 -8.85 7.05
CA PRO A 170 -12.37 -9.95 6.16
C PRO A 170 -13.44 -10.24 5.09
N PRO A 171 -13.09 -10.70 3.89
CA PRO A 171 -14.08 -10.95 2.85
C PRO A 171 -14.95 -12.17 3.21
N PRO A 172 -16.29 -12.08 3.18
CA PRO A 172 -17.14 -13.24 3.37
C PRO A 172 -16.92 -14.25 2.23
N ILE A 173 -17.00 -15.54 2.53
CA ILE A 173 -16.77 -16.62 1.58
C ILE A 173 -18.06 -17.39 1.40
N PHE A 174 -18.58 -17.43 0.18
CA PHE A 174 -19.79 -18.16 -0.18
C PHE A 174 -19.45 -19.31 -1.12
N LEU A 175 -20.00 -20.50 -0.85
CA LEU A 175 -19.79 -21.67 -1.70
C LEU A 175 -20.87 -21.76 -2.79
N THR A 176 -20.44 -21.94 -4.03
CA THR A 176 -21.37 -22.15 -5.16
C THR A 176 -22.07 -23.51 -5.10
N THR A 177 -21.44 -24.51 -4.46
CA THR A 177 -21.98 -25.87 -4.27
C THR A 177 -22.90 -25.99 -3.05
N HIS A 178 -22.76 -25.08 -2.08
CA HIS A 178 -23.51 -25.05 -0.82
C HIS A 178 -24.00 -23.63 -0.50
N PRO A 179 -24.86 -23.03 -1.35
CA PRO A 179 -25.35 -21.66 -1.16
C PRO A 179 -26.15 -21.50 0.14
N GLU A 180 -26.76 -22.58 0.65
CA GLU A 180 -27.52 -22.60 1.89
C GLU A 180 -26.68 -22.30 3.15
N LEU A 181 -25.36 -22.49 3.09
CA LEU A 181 -24.47 -22.27 4.23
C LEU A 181 -24.15 -20.79 4.47
N GLY A 182 -24.45 -19.91 3.51
CA GLY A 182 -24.11 -18.49 3.61
C GLY A 182 -22.60 -18.27 3.68
N ASP A 183 -22.17 -17.37 4.57
CA ASP A 183 -20.75 -17.05 4.77
C ASP A 183 -20.05 -18.15 5.59
N VAL A 184 -19.29 -19.01 4.91
CA VAL A 184 -18.53 -20.11 5.53
C VAL A 184 -17.26 -19.64 6.24
N SER A 185 -16.84 -18.39 6.04
CA SER A 185 -15.72 -17.78 6.78
C SER A 185 -16.09 -17.41 8.22
N ARG A 186 -17.40 -17.39 8.54
CA ARG A 186 -17.95 -17.00 9.84
C ARG A 186 -17.57 -15.57 10.26
N GLY A 187 -17.24 -14.72 9.28
CA GLY A 187 -16.80 -13.33 9.50
C GLY A 187 -15.31 -13.16 9.75
N ASP A 188 -14.56 -14.25 9.87
CA ASP A 188 -13.13 -14.28 10.17
C ASP A 188 -12.29 -14.34 8.89
N LEU A 189 -11.03 -13.87 8.95
CA LEU A 189 -10.11 -14.04 7.83
C LEU A 189 -9.71 -15.51 7.72
N LEU A 190 -9.88 -16.09 6.52
CA LEU A 190 -9.44 -17.45 6.27
C LEU A 190 -7.91 -17.49 6.19
N THR A 191 -7.28 -18.19 7.12
CA THR A 191 -5.83 -18.32 7.28
C THR A 191 -5.44 -19.80 7.33
N ILE A 192 -4.13 -20.07 7.30
CA ILE A 192 -3.63 -21.45 7.48
C ILE A 192 -3.97 -22.03 8.86
N ARG A 193 -4.40 -21.21 9.82
CA ARG A 193 -4.74 -21.64 11.19
C ARG A 193 -6.17 -22.14 11.33
N ASN A 194 -7.12 -21.49 10.65
CA ASN A 194 -8.55 -21.81 10.76
C ASN A 194 -9.11 -22.54 9.53
N PHE A 195 -8.36 -22.60 8.42
CA PHE A 195 -8.81 -23.23 7.17
C PHE A 195 -9.41 -24.62 7.37
N TYR A 196 -8.65 -25.51 8.02
CA TYR A 196 -9.10 -26.90 8.21
C TYR A 196 -10.36 -26.95 9.08
N GLU A 197 -10.42 -26.20 10.17
CA GLU A 197 -11.58 -26.19 11.06
C GLU A 197 -12.85 -25.68 10.35
N TYR A 198 -12.72 -24.65 9.52
CA TYR A 198 -13.87 -24.03 8.88
C TYR A 198 -14.33 -24.80 7.65
N MET A 199 -13.39 -25.37 6.90
CA MET A 199 -13.66 -25.94 5.58
C MET A 199 -13.85 -27.47 5.60
N ASN A 200 -13.41 -28.16 6.65
CA ASN A 200 -13.52 -29.61 6.73
C ASN A 200 -14.99 -30.07 6.68
N GLY A 201 -15.30 -30.95 5.73
CA GLY A 201 -16.64 -31.49 5.51
C GLY A 201 -17.58 -30.62 4.67
N ILE A 202 -17.17 -29.41 4.28
CA ILE A 202 -17.96 -28.52 3.40
C ILE A 202 -17.32 -28.30 2.02
N ILE A 203 -16.01 -28.46 1.90
CA ILE A 203 -15.31 -28.48 0.62
C ILE A 203 -14.79 -29.89 0.32
N THR A 204 -14.61 -30.18 -0.97
CA THR A 204 -13.98 -31.43 -1.41
C THR A 204 -12.50 -31.41 -0.99
N PRO A 205 -11.95 -32.53 -0.49
CA PRO A 205 -10.54 -32.62 -0.10
C PRO A 205 -9.56 -32.34 -1.25
#